data_AF-A0A7S0HDI8-F1
#
_entry.id   AF-A0A7S0HDI8-F1
#
_cell.length_a   1.000
_cell.length_b   1.000
_cell.length_c   1.000
_cell.angle_alpha   90.00
_cell.angle_beta   90.00
_cell.angle_gamma   90.00
#
_symmetry.space_group_name_H-M   'P 1'
#
loop_
_entity.id
_entity.type
_entity.pdbx_description
1 polymer ?
#
loop_
_entity_poly.entity_id
_entity_poly.type
_entity_poly.pdbx_seq_one_letter_code
_entity_poly.pdbx_strand_id
1 'polypeptide(L)'
;EVEPEVRMEAYPVDAYPVHASVGNVAVNAAGDVAGAVAGDAAPGKVFRSYDDALPGVKEAYRKMRSLQSVEHVRMCHAKYCAPGSLGSVRMSIWEALATLDGFVDLSDPDTSLPNSVHAFQCAEGLRAACMPDWLQLTGLLHDLGKMVYLRGCDKDGTSMAEQWSIVGDTWVV
;
A
#
# COMPACT_ATOMS: atom_id res chain seq x y z
N GLU A 1 -5.17 0.00 -38.73
CA GLU A 1 -6.42 -0.12 -37.94
C GLU A 1 -6.22 0.65 -36.65
N VAL A 2 -7.17 1.49 -36.26
CA VAL A 2 -7.11 2.29 -35.04
C VAL A 2 -7.90 1.53 -33.98
N GLU A 3 -7.24 1.09 -32.92
CA GLU A 3 -7.87 0.47 -31.75
C GLU A 3 -8.96 1.41 -31.19
N PRO A 4 -10.14 0.91 -30.82
CA PRO A 4 -11.22 1.76 -30.31
C PRO A 4 -10.85 2.32 -28.94
N GLU A 5 -11.12 3.60 -28.76
CA GLU A 5 -10.90 4.36 -27.53
C GLU A 5 -11.80 3.80 -26.41
N VAL A 6 -11.20 3.15 -25.40
CA VAL A 6 -11.92 2.62 -24.23
C VAL A 6 -12.35 3.81 -23.37
N ARG A 7 -13.60 4.22 -23.54
CA ARG A 7 -14.22 5.25 -22.69
C ARG A 7 -14.52 4.62 -21.32
N MET A 8 -13.82 5.07 -20.27
CA MET A 8 -14.21 4.73 -18.90
C MET A 8 -15.54 5.42 -18.58
N GLU A 9 -16.64 4.70 -18.77
CA GLU A 9 -17.93 5.12 -18.24
C GLU A 9 -17.84 5.13 -16.70
N ALA A 10 -18.41 6.16 -16.07
CA ALA A 10 -18.49 6.24 -14.62
C ALA A 10 -19.33 5.05 -14.13
N TYR A 11 -18.68 4.04 -13.55
CA TYR A 11 -19.35 2.87 -12.99
C TYR A 11 -20.20 3.33 -11.79
N PRO A 12 -21.54 3.16 -11.84
CA PRO A 12 -22.40 3.61 -10.76
C PRO A 12 -22.07 2.87 -9.47
N VAL A 13 -21.91 3.62 -8.38
CA VAL A 13 -21.61 3.09 -7.04
C VAL A 13 -22.72 2.13 -6.56
N ASP A 14 -23.93 2.27 -7.11
CA ASP A 14 -25.10 1.45 -6.78
C ASP A 14 -25.19 0.15 -7.59
N ALA A 15 -24.26 -0.10 -8.53
CA ALA A 15 -24.29 -1.26 -9.43
C ALA A 15 -23.63 -2.52 -8.86
N TYR A 16 -23.23 -2.53 -7.59
CA TYR A 16 -22.70 -3.73 -6.94
C TYR A 16 -23.85 -4.53 -6.35
N PRO A 17 -24.30 -5.61 -7.02
CA PRO A 17 -25.11 -6.59 -6.31
C PRO A 17 -24.25 -7.09 -5.14
N VAL A 18 -24.82 -7.04 -3.93
CA VAL A 18 -24.34 -7.87 -2.83
C VAL A 18 -24.39 -9.30 -3.35
N HIS A 19 -23.25 -9.83 -3.82
CA HIS A 19 -23.21 -11.18 -4.36
C HIS A 19 -23.52 -12.13 -3.21
N ALA A 20 -24.78 -12.56 -3.16
CA ALA A 20 -25.23 -13.61 -2.29
C ALA A 20 -24.48 -14.90 -2.66
N SER A 21 -23.74 -15.39 -1.67
CA SER A 21 -23.29 -16.78 -1.47
C SER A 21 -22.66 -17.50 -2.67
N VAL A 22 -21.34 -17.73 -2.57
CA VAL A 22 -20.72 -18.91 -3.17
C VAL A 22 -20.20 -19.80 -2.04
N GLY A 23 -20.91 -20.92 -1.84
CA GLY A 23 -20.32 -22.24 -1.59
C GLY A 23 -19.81 -22.56 -0.19
N ASN A 24 -20.67 -23.17 0.63
CA ASN A 24 -20.41 -24.14 1.70
C ASN A 24 -19.20 -23.88 2.62
N VAL A 25 -19.42 -23.07 3.65
CA VAL A 25 -18.73 -23.24 4.94
C VAL A 25 -19.50 -24.31 5.72
N ALA A 26 -18.82 -25.37 6.16
CA ALA A 26 -19.40 -26.34 7.08
C ALA A 26 -19.77 -25.62 8.38
N VAL A 27 -21.07 -25.43 8.59
CA VAL A 27 -21.61 -24.87 9.83
C VAL A 27 -21.61 -25.95 10.90
N ASN A 28 -20.87 -25.73 11.98
CA ASN A 28 -21.02 -26.53 13.19
C ASN A 28 -22.35 -26.17 13.85
N ALA A 29 -22.93 -27.10 14.62
CA ALA A 29 -24.27 -27.00 15.23
C ALA A 29 -24.51 -25.80 16.17
N ALA A 30 -23.51 -24.93 16.37
CA ALA A 30 -23.56 -23.71 17.18
C ALA A 30 -23.73 -22.41 16.37
N GLY A 31 -23.67 -22.43 15.04
CA GLY A 31 -23.93 -21.23 14.21
C GLY A 31 -22.78 -20.22 14.10
N ASP A 32 -21.59 -20.52 14.64
CA ASP A 32 -20.43 -19.65 14.54
C ASP A 32 -19.68 -19.82 13.20
N VAL A 33 -19.43 -18.70 12.53
CA VAL A 33 -18.51 -18.63 11.38
C VAL A 33 -17.09 -18.75 11.91
N ALA A 34 -16.51 -19.95 11.83
CA ALA A 34 -15.11 -20.16 12.16
C ALA A 34 -14.23 -19.54 11.06
N GLY A 35 -13.67 -18.36 11.34
CA GLY A 35 -12.69 -17.72 10.46
C GLY A 35 -12.71 -16.19 10.46
N ALA A 36 -12.99 -15.54 11.59
CA ALA A 36 -12.61 -14.15 11.74
C ALA A 36 -11.08 -14.09 11.89
N VAL A 37 -10.38 -13.59 10.89
CA VAL A 37 -8.99 -13.15 11.05
C VAL A 37 -9.05 -11.99 12.02
N ALA A 38 -8.80 -12.26 13.30
CA ALA A 38 -8.70 -11.24 14.31
C ALA A 38 -7.61 -10.26 13.88
N GLY A 39 -7.98 -9.00 13.66
CA GLY A 39 -6.99 -7.94 13.47
C GLY A 39 -6.06 -7.93 14.69
N ASP A 40 -4.76 -7.72 14.45
CA ASP A 40 -3.67 -7.72 15.43
C ASP A 40 -3.78 -6.62 16.51
N ALA A 41 -4.93 -5.96 16.62
CA ALA A 41 -5.19 -4.89 17.55
C ALA A 41 -5.63 -5.45 18.89
N ALA A 42 -4.73 -5.41 19.87
CA ALA A 42 -5.10 -5.60 21.27
C ALA A 42 -6.27 -4.65 21.64
N PRO A 43 -7.25 -5.10 22.44
CA PRO A 43 -8.35 -4.24 22.86
C PRO A 43 -7.81 -2.99 23.56
N GLY A 44 -8.13 -1.81 23.02
CA GLY A 44 -7.63 -0.52 23.49
C GLY A 44 -6.41 0.05 22.77
N LYS A 45 -5.90 -0.59 21.71
CA LYS A 45 -4.85 0.00 20.86
C LYS A 45 -5.35 1.31 20.23
N VAL A 46 -4.59 2.38 20.44
CA VAL A 46 -4.77 3.65 19.72
C VAL A 46 -3.91 3.60 18.46
N PHE A 47 -4.56 3.56 17.30
CA PHE A 47 -3.86 3.59 16.01
C PHE A 47 -3.28 4.98 15.72
N ARG A 48 -2.19 5.02 14.95
CA ARG A 48 -1.49 6.25 14.56
C ARG A 48 -1.11 7.16 15.74
N SER A 49 -0.65 6.55 16.84
CA SER A 49 -0.09 7.30 17.97
C SER A 49 1.37 7.68 17.69
N TYR A 50 1.67 9.00 17.68
CA TYR A 50 3.02 9.52 17.45
C TYR A 50 3.73 9.99 18.72
N ASP A 51 3.01 10.19 19.83
CA ASP A 51 3.57 10.63 21.11
C ASP A 51 4.59 9.59 21.61
N ASP A 52 4.22 8.31 21.54
CA ASP A 52 5.04 7.17 21.95
C ASP A 52 5.64 6.39 20.77
N ALA A 53 5.59 6.93 19.56
CA ALA A 53 6.13 6.25 18.38
C ALA A 53 7.63 5.98 18.53
N LEU A 54 8.07 4.87 17.92
CA LEU A 54 9.47 4.46 17.90
C LEU A 54 10.37 5.60 17.37
N PRO A 55 11.60 5.75 17.89
CA PRO A 55 12.53 6.79 17.43
C PRO A 55 12.77 6.77 15.92
N GLY A 56 12.72 5.59 15.29
CA GLY A 56 12.85 5.44 13.85
C GLY A 56 11.75 6.15 13.05
N VAL A 57 10.49 6.06 13.52
CA VAL A 57 9.35 6.75 12.89
C VAL A 57 9.51 8.26 12.98
N LYS A 58 9.87 8.77 14.16
CA LYS A 58 10.09 10.20 14.39
C LYS A 58 11.25 10.72 13.53
N GLU A 59 12.33 9.94 13.42
CA GLU A 59 13.49 10.29 12.59
C GLU A 59 13.17 10.28 11.10
N ALA A 60 12.38 9.31 10.63
CA ALA A 60 11.91 9.25 9.25
C ALA A 60 11.15 10.53 8.87
N TYR A 61 10.18 10.95 9.70
CA TYR A 61 9.44 12.20 9.49
C TYR A 61 10.31 13.44 9.64
N ARG A 62 11.25 13.47 10.58
CA ARG A 62 12.19 14.60 10.73
C ARG A 62 13.02 14.80 9.47
N LYS A 63 13.60 13.72 8.91
CA LYS A 63 14.36 13.75 7.66
C LYS A 63 13.48 14.18 6.49
N MET A 64 12.30 13.58 6.35
CA MET A 64 11.34 13.94 5.33
C MET A 64 11.06 15.45 5.37
N ARG A 65 10.68 15.99 6.53
CA ARG A 65 10.33 17.41 6.72
C ARG A 65 11.51 18.37 6.49
N SER A 66 12.73 17.89 6.65
CA SER A 66 13.94 18.70 6.48
C SER A 66 14.51 18.65 5.06
N LEU A 67 14.22 17.59 4.29
CA LEU A 67 14.91 17.29 3.03
C LEU A 67 13.98 17.31 1.80
N GLN A 68 12.67 17.12 1.99
CA GLN A 68 11.69 17.27 0.91
C GLN A 68 11.56 18.75 0.52
N SER A 69 11.82 19.04 -0.75
CA SER A 69 11.68 20.37 -1.36
C SER A 69 11.15 20.23 -2.79
N VAL A 70 10.66 21.32 -3.38
CA VAL A 70 10.24 21.34 -4.79
C VAL A 70 11.33 20.81 -5.72
N GLU A 71 12.60 21.17 -5.46
CA GLU A 71 13.74 20.71 -6.26
C GLU A 71 13.96 19.20 -6.10
N HIS A 72 13.89 18.68 -4.88
CA HIS A 72 14.00 17.24 -4.60
C HIS A 72 12.90 16.44 -5.30
N VAL A 73 11.64 16.91 -5.22
CA VAL A 73 10.50 16.24 -5.87
C VAL A 73 10.67 16.23 -7.39
N ARG A 74 11.11 17.33 -8.00
CA ARG A 74 11.41 17.39 -9.45
C ARG A 74 12.52 16.42 -9.85
N MET A 75 13.58 16.34 -9.04
CA MET A 75 14.68 15.39 -9.24
C MET A 75 14.18 13.94 -9.16
N CYS A 76 13.40 13.58 -8.14
CA CYS A 76 12.81 12.25 -8.01
C CYS A 76 11.90 11.91 -9.19
N HIS A 77 11.05 12.83 -9.62
CA HIS A 77 10.20 12.64 -10.79
C HIS A 77 11.03 12.38 -12.06
N ALA A 78 12.09 13.17 -12.29
CA ALA A 78 13.01 12.95 -13.41
C ALA A 78 13.72 11.60 -13.30
N LYS A 79 14.12 11.18 -12.09
CA LYS A 79 14.82 9.91 -11.85
C LYS A 79 13.94 8.68 -12.09
N TYR A 80 12.69 8.69 -11.60
CA TYR A 80 11.84 7.49 -11.56
C TYR A 80 10.80 7.41 -12.67
N CYS A 81 10.46 8.53 -13.31
CA CYS A 81 9.45 8.58 -14.37
C CYS A 81 10.04 8.77 -15.77
N ALA A 82 11.37 8.98 -15.90
CA ALA A 82 12.01 9.09 -17.21
C ALA A 82 11.99 7.77 -18.01
N PRO A 83 12.02 7.82 -19.34
CA PRO A 83 12.24 6.64 -20.17
C PRO A 83 13.54 5.91 -19.76
N GLY A 84 13.49 4.58 -19.67
CA GLY A 84 14.61 3.74 -19.21
C GLY A 84 14.79 3.66 -17.68
N SER A 85 13.96 4.34 -16.90
CA SER A 85 14.00 4.28 -15.42
C SER A 85 13.08 3.19 -14.85
N LEU A 86 12.68 3.31 -13.58
CA LEU A 86 11.67 2.42 -12.97
C LEU A 86 10.38 2.39 -13.79
N GLY A 87 9.98 3.51 -14.40
CA GLY A 87 8.85 3.57 -15.34
C GLY A 87 9.00 2.72 -16.60
N SER A 88 10.17 2.12 -16.86
CA SER A 88 10.40 1.20 -17.98
C SER A 88 10.62 -0.25 -17.55
N VAL A 89 10.59 -0.53 -16.25
CA VAL A 89 10.63 -1.91 -15.75
C VAL A 89 9.30 -2.59 -16.08
N ARG A 90 9.37 -3.77 -16.70
CA ARG A 90 8.22 -4.64 -16.95
C ARG A 90 8.18 -5.71 -15.86
N MET A 91 7.11 -5.70 -15.08
CA MET A 91 6.82 -6.70 -14.06
C MET A 91 5.31 -6.91 -13.98
N SER A 92 4.92 -8.12 -13.61
CA SER A 92 3.57 -8.46 -13.16
C SER A 92 3.31 -7.88 -11.77
N ILE A 93 2.03 -7.79 -11.39
CA ILE A 93 1.64 -7.37 -10.03
C ILE A 93 2.21 -8.32 -8.97
N TRP A 94 2.30 -9.62 -9.25
CA TRP A 94 2.88 -10.59 -8.33
C TRP A 94 4.38 -10.39 -8.14
N GLU A 95 5.12 -10.09 -9.20
CA GLU A 95 6.54 -9.75 -9.10
C GLU A 95 6.74 -8.45 -8.31
N ALA A 96 5.88 -7.44 -8.52
CA ALA A 96 5.91 -6.20 -7.75
C ALA A 96 5.67 -6.45 -6.26
N LEU A 97 4.66 -7.25 -5.91
CA LEU A 97 4.38 -7.65 -4.52
C LEU A 97 5.56 -8.41 -3.90
N ALA A 98 6.17 -9.33 -4.64
CA ALA A 98 7.33 -10.10 -4.17
C ALA A 98 8.53 -9.19 -3.85
N THR A 99 8.68 -8.05 -4.54
CA THR A 99 9.72 -7.07 -4.16
C THR A 99 9.47 -6.46 -2.79
N LEU A 100 8.22 -6.44 -2.31
CA LEU A 100 7.85 -5.88 -1.02
C LEU A 100 7.88 -6.89 0.14
N ASP A 101 8.25 -8.15 -0.11
CA ASP A 101 8.36 -9.19 0.93
C ASP A 101 9.45 -8.89 1.98
N GLY A 102 10.46 -8.09 1.59
CA GLY A 102 11.52 -7.63 2.50
C GLY A 102 11.37 -6.18 2.93
N PHE A 103 10.35 -5.46 2.46
CA PHE A 103 10.19 -4.03 2.71
C PHE A 103 9.31 -3.82 3.94
N VAL A 104 9.85 -3.18 4.98
CA VAL A 104 9.09 -2.73 6.17
C VAL A 104 9.07 -1.20 6.17
N ASP A 105 7.88 -0.62 6.32
CA ASP A 105 7.66 0.82 6.31
C ASP A 105 8.19 1.46 7.60
N LEU A 106 9.23 2.29 7.48
CA LEU A 106 9.84 2.96 8.64
C LEU A 106 9.02 4.12 9.21
N SER A 107 7.97 4.55 8.52
CA SER A 107 7.12 5.66 8.93
C SER A 107 5.82 5.22 9.61
N ASP A 108 5.47 3.94 9.51
CA ASP A 108 4.25 3.40 10.10
C ASP A 108 4.44 3.08 11.60
N PRO A 109 3.68 3.71 12.51
CA PRO A 109 3.78 3.41 13.94
C PRO A 109 3.03 2.13 14.36
N ASP A 110 2.19 1.57 13.49
CA ASP A 110 1.22 0.54 13.84
C ASP A 110 1.62 -0.88 13.43
N THR A 111 2.53 -1.03 12.46
CA THR A 111 2.96 -2.32 11.92
C THR A 111 4.47 -2.38 11.65
N SER A 112 5.04 -3.57 11.83
CA SER A 112 6.40 -3.92 11.41
C SER A 112 6.40 -5.11 10.45
N LEU A 113 5.24 -5.42 9.86
CA LEU A 113 5.09 -6.51 8.91
C LEU A 113 5.69 -6.13 7.56
N PRO A 114 6.07 -7.13 6.73
CA PRO A 114 6.37 -6.90 5.33
C PRO A 114 5.20 -6.21 4.63
N ASN A 115 5.51 -5.26 3.74
CA ASN A 115 4.49 -4.46 3.08
C ASN A 115 3.66 -5.27 2.09
N SER A 116 4.16 -6.41 1.59
CA SER A 116 3.35 -7.36 0.82
C SER A 116 2.20 -7.95 1.67
N VAL A 117 2.44 -8.26 2.95
CA VAL A 117 1.41 -8.74 3.88
C VAL A 117 0.35 -7.67 4.11
N HIS A 118 0.76 -6.42 4.32
CA HIS A 118 -0.15 -5.27 4.44
C HIS A 118 -1.05 -5.10 3.20
N ALA A 119 -0.50 -5.26 1.99
CA ALA A 119 -1.29 -5.20 0.77
C ALA A 119 -2.40 -6.26 0.74
N PHE A 120 -2.12 -7.50 1.16
CA PHE A 120 -3.15 -8.54 1.28
C PHE A 120 -4.15 -8.25 2.40
N GLN A 121 -3.72 -7.75 3.57
CA GLN A 121 -4.62 -7.37 4.66
C GLN A 121 -5.61 -6.30 4.21
N CYS A 122 -5.14 -5.31 3.45
CA CYS A 122 -5.99 -4.26 2.89
C CYS A 122 -7.02 -4.84 1.91
N ALA A 123 -6.56 -5.64 0.95
CA ALA A 123 -7.43 -6.27 -0.06
C ALA A 123 -8.47 -7.21 0.58
N GLU A 124 -8.05 -8.07 1.51
CA GLU A 124 -8.93 -9.02 2.20
C GLU A 124 -9.91 -8.32 3.15
N GLY A 125 -9.50 -7.22 3.80
CA GLY A 125 -10.41 -6.40 4.60
C GLY A 125 -11.52 -5.80 3.75
N LEU A 126 -11.18 -5.27 2.57
CA LEU A 126 -12.16 -4.76 1.61
C LEU A 126 -13.07 -5.87 1.06
N ARG A 127 -12.50 -7.06 0.77
CA ARG A 127 -13.27 -8.23 0.32
C ARG A 127 -14.25 -8.70 1.39
N ALA A 128 -13.81 -8.80 2.65
CA ALA A 128 -14.65 -9.18 3.78
C ALA A 128 -15.77 -8.16 4.05
N ALA A 129 -15.52 -6.89 3.76
CA ALA A 129 -16.52 -5.84 3.80
C ALA A 129 -17.46 -5.82 2.57
N CYS A 130 -17.37 -6.82 1.67
CA CYS A 130 -18.16 -6.92 0.43
C CYS A 130 -18.01 -5.69 -0.49
N MET A 131 -16.82 -5.08 -0.50
CA MET A 131 -16.52 -3.97 -1.39
C MET A 131 -16.39 -4.43 -2.85
N PRO A 132 -16.57 -3.54 -3.82
CA PRO A 132 -16.33 -3.81 -5.25
C PRO A 132 -14.98 -4.45 -5.56
N ASP A 133 -14.94 -5.35 -6.56
CA ASP A 133 -13.70 -6.01 -6.98
C ASP A 133 -12.57 -5.03 -7.34
N TRP A 134 -12.89 -3.91 -8.01
CA TRP A 134 -11.89 -2.89 -8.33
C TRP A 134 -11.33 -2.21 -7.08
N LEU A 135 -12.12 -2.09 -6.01
CA LEU A 135 -11.70 -1.47 -4.77
C LEU A 135 -10.84 -2.45 -3.96
N GLN A 136 -11.21 -3.74 -3.93
CA GLN A 136 -10.36 -4.81 -3.40
C GLN A 136 -8.99 -4.83 -4.09
N LEU A 137 -8.98 -4.77 -5.43
CA LEU A 137 -7.75 -4.68 -6.22
C LEU A 137 -6.97 -3.39 -5.90
N THR A 138 -7.65 -2.25 -5.76
CA THR A 138 -7.00 -1.00 -5.35
C THR A 138 -6.29 -1.15 -4.01
N GLY A 139 -6.91 -1.84 -3.04
CA GLY A 139 -6.27 -2.19 -1.77
C GLY A 139 -5.00 -3.03 -1.93
N LEU A 140 -4.97 -3.96 -2.89
CA LEU A 140 -3.76 -4.73 -3.20
C LEU A 140 -2.66 -3.87 -3.86
N LEU A 141 -3.04 -2.89 -4.69
CA LEU A 141 -2.12 -2.10 -5.50
C LEU A 141 -1.56 -0.85 -4.80
N HIS A 142 -2.24 -0.34 -3.77
CA HIS A 142 -2.06 1.04 -3.28
C HIS A 142 -0.62 1.40 -2.92
N ASP A 143 0.13 0.46 -2.34
CA ASP A 143 1.48 0.67 -1.83
C ASP A 143 2.58 0.13 -2.76
N LEU A 144 2.26 -0.36 -3.96
CA LEU A 144 3.27 -0.90 -4.88
C LEU A 144 4.33 0.13 -5.29
N GLY A 145 4.00 1.43 -5.20
CA GLY A 145 4.95 2.52 -5.42
C GLY A 145 6.19 2.45 -4.49
N LYS A 146 6.10 1.77 -3.34
CA LYS A 146 7.24 1.59 -2.43
C LYS A 146 8.43 0.87 -3.09
N MET A 147 8.20 0.13 -4.19
CA MET A 147 9.25 -0.53 -4.98
C MET A 147 10.29 0.42 -5.62
N VAL A 148 10.10 1.75 -5.54
CA VAL A 148 11.12 2.73 -5.96
C VAL A 148 12.48 2.48 -5.34
N TYR A 149 12.53 1.81 -4.18
CA TYR A 149 13.78 1.44 -3.53
C TYR A 149 14.71 0.56 -4.37
N LEU A 150 14.17 -0.21 -5.33
CA LEU A 150 14.96 -1.06 -6.25
C LEU A 150 15.92 -0.27 -7.16
N ARG A 151 15.70 1.04 -7.28
CA ARG A 151 16.54 1.99 -8.02
C ARG A 151 16.95 3.20 -7.15
N GLY A 152 16.71 3.09 -5.85
CA GLY A 152 16.95 4.17 -4.90
C GLY A 152 18.34 4.16 -4.29
N CYS A 153 18.63 5.19 -3.50
CA CYS A 153 19.87 5.27 -2.73
C CYS A 153 19.66 6.09 -1.45
N ASP A 154 20.64 6.03 -0.53
CA ASP A 154 20.53 6.72 0.75
C ASP A 154 20.49 8.25 0.59
N LYS A 155 21.22 8.76 -0.41
CA LYS A 155 21.40 10.20 -0.63
C LYS A 155 20.08 10.92 -0.92
N ASP A 156 19.17 10.29 -1.65
CA ASP A 156 17.88 10.86 -2.00
C ASP A 156 16.73 10.28 -1.15
N GLY A 157 17.03 9.52 -0.10
CA GLY A 157 16.01 9.02 0.81
C GLY A 157 15.12 7.95 0.23
N THR A 158 15.63 7.20 -0.75
CA THR A 158 14.85 6.16 -1.41
C THR A 158 15.47 4.77 -1.32
N SER A 159 16.34 4.50 -0.36
CA SER A 159 16.82 3.12 -0.13
C SER A 159 15.94 2.38 0.88
N MET A 160 16.24 1.11 1.14
CA MET A 160 15.61 0.38 2.25
C MET A 160 16.00 0.96 3.63
N ALA A 161 17.21 1.52 3.76
CA ALA A 161 17.73 2.07 5.01
C ALA A 161 17.27 3.53 5.23
N GLU A 162 17.07 4.27 4.15
CA GLU A 162 16.61 5.66 4.15
C GLU A 162 15.33 5.74 3.31
N GLN A 163 14.17 5.73 3.95
CA GLN A 163 12.86 5.67 3.27
C GLN A 163 12.09 7.02 3.30
N TRP A 164 12.70 8.09 3.79
CA TRP A 164 12.04 9.38 3.99
C TRP A 164 11.55 10.06 2.70
N SER A 165 11.93 9.56 1.52
CA SER A 165 11.39 9.98 0.23
C SER A 165 10.56 8.89 -0.48
N ILE A 166 10.11 7.87 0.25
CA ILE A 166 9.27 6.77 -0.27
C ILE A 166 7.94 6.69 0.47
N VAL A 167 7.98 6.66 1.80
CA VAL A 167 6.83 6.31 2.66
C VAL A 167 6.35 7.50 3.46
N GLY A 168 5.25 7.32 4.19
CA GLY A 168 4.73 8.27 5.18
C GLY A 168 3.77 9.33 4.64
N ASP A 169 3.20 10.08 5.57
CA ASP A 169 2.21 11.11 5.27
C ASP A 169 2.82 12.24 4.43
N THR A 170 2.10 12.63 3.37
CA THR A 170 2.56 13.64 2.40
C THR A 170 2.08 15.06 2.75
N TRP A 171 2.72 16.08 2.18
CA TRP A 171 2.28 17.48 2.24
C TRP A 171 2.69 18.25 0.98
N VAL A 172 2.14 19.46 0.81
CA VAL A 172 2.50 20.35 -0.30
C VAL A 172 3.88 20.95 -0.06
N VAL A 173 4.85 20.56 -0.88
CA VAL A 173 6.20 21.14 -0.92
C VAL A 173 6.24 22.53 -1.54
#